data_AF-A0A1Y3SX24-F1
#
_entry.id   AF-A0A1Y3SX24-F1
#
_cell.length_a   1.000
_cell.length_b   1.000
_cell.length_c   1.000
_cell.angle_alpha   90.00
_cell.angle_beta   90.00
_cell.angle_gamma   90.00
#
_symmetry.space_group_name_H-M   'P 1'
#
loop_
_entity.id
_entity.type
_entity.pdbx_description
1 polymer ?
#
loop_
_entity_poly.entity_id
_entity_poly.type
_entity_poly.pdbx_seq_one_letter_code
_entity_poly.pdbx_strand_id
1 'polypeptide(L)'
;MMGVLHVNRDNKIFLDNYAEHKKINLSSGQYIYFRVKNSWIPVIVKYSPESGRWCFCHMENININGREAMIKDYYDPEDPDSQVSGDK
;
A
#
# COMPACT_ATOMS: atom_id res chain seq x y z
N MET A 1 -8.63 5.00 0.13
CA MET A 1 -8.78 3.81 0.99
C MET A 1 -7.81 3.81 2.17
N MET A 2 -8.26 3.46 3.37
CA MET A 2 -7.40 3.21 4.55
C MET A 2 -7.47 1.74 4.97
N GLY A 3 -6.40 1.20 5.55
CA GLY A 3 -6.36 -0.18 6.02
C GLY A 3 -5.04 -0.55 6.69
N VAL A 4 -4.82 -1.85 6.89
CA VAL A 4 -3.57 -2.39 7.47
C VAL A 4 -2.80 -3.14 6.40
N LEU A 5 -1.50 -2.89 6.31
CA LEU A 5 -0.60 -3.59 5.39
C LEU A 5 -0.32 -5.00 5.89
N HIS A 6 -0.43 -5.97 4.99
CA HIS A 6 -0.12 -7.36 5.25
C HIS A 6 0.77 -7.95 4.17
N VAL A 7 1.68 -8.83 4.57
CA VAL A 7 2.44 -9.68 3.65
C VAL A 7 1.98 -11.12 3.85
N ASN A 8 1.49 -11.75 2.78
CA ASN A 8 1.01 -13.13 2.84
C ASN A 8 2.16 -14.15 2.72
N ARG A 9 1.80 -15.45 2.74
CA ARG A 9 2.75 -16.56 2.61
C ARG A 9 3.45 -16.62 1.24
N ASP A 10 2.83 -16.08 0.21
CA ASP A 10 3.40 -15.97 -1.15
C ASP A 10 4.26 -14.70 -1.31
N ASN A 11 4.58 -14.02 -0.21
CA ASN A 11 5.33 -12.77 -0.18
C ASN A 11 4.67 -11.64 -1.01
N LYS A 12 3.35 -11.64 -1.13
CA LYS A 12 2.57 -10.54 -1.74
C LYS A 12 2.13 -9.57 -0.65
N ILE A 13 2.28 -8.28 -0.93
CA ILE A 13 1.80 -7.22 -0.05
C ILE A 13 0.40 -6.77 -0.48
N PHE A 14 -0.47 -6.53 0.51
CA PHE A 14 -1.80 -5.99 0.29
C PHE A 14 -2.22 -5.10 1.45
N LEU A 15 -3.12 -4.17 1.17
CA LEU A 15 -3.83 -3.37 2.15
C LEU A 15 -5.17 -4.05 2.46
N ASP A 16 -5.42 -4.37 3.72
CA ASP A 16 -6.69 -4.91 4.20
C ASP A 16 -7.53 -3.78 4.83
N ASN A 17 -8.62 -3.41 4.15
CA ASN A 17 -9.61 -2.47 4.65
C ASN A 17 -10.75 -3.25 5.31
N TYR A 18 -10.73 -3.31 6.64
CA TYR A 18 -11.75 -3.99 7.43
C TYR A 18 -13.14 -3.38 7.31
N ALA A 19 -13.26 -2.06 7.10
CA ALA A 19 -14.55 -1.39 7.03
C ALA A 19 -15.30 -1.70 5.73
N GLU A 20 -14.56 -1.87 4.63
CA GLU A 20 -15.12 -2.15 3.29
C GLU A 20 -14.99 -3.62 2.89
N HIS A 21 -14.46 -4.47 3.78
CA HIS A 21 -14.11 -5.88 3.49
C HIS A 21 -13.32 -6.06 2.20
N LYS A 22 -12.44 -5.10 1.89
CA LYS A 22 -11.70 -5.02 0.62
C LYS A 22 -10.22 -5.20 0.85
N LYS A 23 -9.60 -6.03 0.01
CA LYS A 23 -8.15 -6.22 -0.05
C LYS A 23 -7.61 -5.66 -1.35
N ILE A 24 -6.59 -4.81 -1.25
CA ILE A 24 -5.92 -4.21 -2.42
C ILE A 24 -4.48 -4.68 -2.44
N ASN A 25 -4.09 -5.42 -3.48
CA ASN A 25 -2.69 -5.78 -3.70
C ASN A 25 -1.88 -4.52 -4.04
N LEU A 26 -0.65 -4.43 -3.52
CA LEU A 26 0.27 -3.35 -3.87
C LEU A 26 1.42 -3.88 -4.72
N SER A 27 1.89 -3.00 -5.60
CA SER A 27 3.05 -3.26 -6.45
C SER A 27 4.29 -2.55 -5.89
N SER A 28 5.47 -3.13 -6.12
CA SER A 28 6.73 -2.45 -5.81
C SER A 28 6.84 -1.17 -6.63
N GLY A 29 7.21 -0.07 -5.99
CA GLY A 29 7.21 1.28 -6.59
C GLY A 29 5.93 2.08 -6.31
N GLN A 30 4.90 1.48 -5.72
CA GLN A 30 3.64 2.18 -5.44
C GLN A 30 3.78 3.18 -4.29
N TYR A 31 3.19 4.36 -4.46
CA TYR A 31 3.13 5.40 -3.45
C TYR A 31 1.94 5.18 -2.51
N ILE A 32 2.19 5.26 -1.20
CA ILE A 32 1.18 5.18 -0.16
C ILE A 32 1.51 6.16 0.97
N TYR A 33 0.57 6.34 1.89
CA TYR A 33 0.85 6.96 3.17
C TYR A 33 0.80 5.91 4.26
N PHE A 34 1.76 5.89 5.18
CA PHE A 34 1.66 5.05 6.38
C PHE A 34 1.58 5.91 7.63
N ARG A 35 0.92 5.39 8.67
CA ARG A 35 0.69 6.17 9.89
C ARG A 35 1.86 6.05 10.86
N VAL A 36 2.36 7.20 11.30
CA VAL A 36 3.30 7.33 12.43
C VAL A 36 2.63 8.21 13.48
N LYS A 37 2.26 7.61 14.62
CA LYS A 37 1.47 8.29 15.67
C LYS A 37 0.18 8.90 15.07
N ASN A 38 0.10 10.23 15.00
CA ASN A 38 -1.06 10.97 14.49
C ASN A 38 -0.79 11.62 13.12
N SER A 39 0.24 11.16 12.40
CA SER A 39 0.66 11.74 11.13
C SER A 39 0.71 10.69 10.02
N TRP A 40 0.34 11.11 8.82
CA TRP A 40 0.45 10.32 7.60
C TRP A 40 1.75 10.67 6.89
N ILE A 41 2.62 9.69 6.73
CA ILE A 41 3.94 9.87 6.11
C ILE A 41 3.90 9.27 4.71
N PRO A 42 4.17 10.06 3.66
CA PRO A 42 4.23 9.56 2.30
C PRO A 42 5.47 8.71 2.08
N VAL A 43 5.30 7.54 1.46
CA VAL A 43 6.38 6.59 1.18
C VAL A 43 6.12 5.80 -0.09
N ILE A 44 7.17 5.19 -0.62
CA ILE A 44 7.10 4.19 -1.68
C ILE A 44 7.25 2.81 -1.03
N VAL A 45 6.33 1.88 -1.32
CA VAL A 45 6.53 0.47 -0.97
C VAL A 45 7.43 -0.20 -2.00
N LYS A 46 8.43 -0.94 -1.54
CA LYS A 46 9.43 -1.57 -2.41
C LYS A 46 9.66 -3.00 -1.97
N TYR A 47 9.77 -3.90 -2.95
CA TYR A 47 10.34 -5.21 -2.73
C TYR A 47 11.86 -5.14 -2.89
N SER A 48 12.61 -5.62 -1.89
CA SER A 48 14.07 -5.74 -1.94
C SER A 48 14.44 -7.18 -2.35
N PRO A 49 14.97 -7.41 -3.56
CA PRO A 49 15.39 -8.74 -4.00
C PRO A 49 16.56 -9.27 -3.17
N GLU A 50 17.43 -8.39 -2.69
CA GLU A 50 18.61 -8.74 -1.87
C GLU A 50 18.21 -9.31 -0.51
N SER A 51 17.22 -8.70 0.15
CA SER A 51 16.75 -9.15 1.47
C SER A 51 15.54 -10.10 1.41
N GLY A 52 14.88 -10.21 0.26
CA GLY A 52 13.65 -10.97 0.08
C GLY A 52 12.42 -10.37 0.78
N ARG A 53 12.48 -9.09 1.18
CA ARG A 53 11.47 -8.45 2.03
C ARG A 53 10.85 -7.21 1.39
N TRP A 54 9.60 -6.96 1.75
CA TRP A 54 8.94 -5.67 1.53
C TRP A 54 9.39 -4.64 2.56
N CYS A 55 9.66 -3.43 2.09
CA CYS A 55 10.06 -2.30 2.91
C CYS A 55 9.43 -0.99 2.42
N PHE A 56 9.49 0.04 3.26
CA PHE A 56 9.34 1.42 2.82
C PHE A 56 10.69 1.92 2.30
N CYS A 57 10.71 2.52 1.12
CA CYS A 57 11.94 3.05 0.52
C CYS A 57 12.59 4.08 1.46
N HIS A 58 13.89 3.92 1.74
CA HIS A 58 14.67 4.74 2.68
C HIS A 58 14.28 4.61 4.16
N MET A 59 13.42 3.65 4.50
CA MET A 59 13.00 3.35 5.88
C MET A 59 12.95 1.83 6.12
N GLU A 60 13.97 1.11 5.65
CA GLU A 60 14.03 -0.36 5.65
C GLU A 60 14.03 -0.99 7.06
N ASN A 61 14.37 -0.19 8.07
CA ASN A 61 14.33 -0.58 9.48
C ASN A 61 12.90 -0.68 10.04
N ILE A 62 11.89 -0.12 9.36
CA ILE A 62 10.50 -0.17 9.80
C ILE A 62 9.84 -1.44 9.26
N ASN A 63 9.33 -2.28 10.16
CA ASN A 63 8.49 -3.41 9.75
C ASN A 63 7.19 -2.89 9.10
N ILE A 64 6.98 -3.29 7.84
CA ILE A 64 5.82 -2.92 7.02
C ILE A 64 4.56 -3.71 7.40
N ASN A 65 4.70 -4.97 7.80
CA ASN A 65 3.57 -5.84 8.12
C ASN A 65 2.90 -5.36 9.41
N GLY A 66 1.58 -5.16 9.37
CA GLY A 66 0.77 -4.63 10.48
C GLY A 66 0.72 -3.10 10.57
N ARG A 67 1.25 -2.36 9.59
CA ARG A 67 1.20 -0.89 9.58
C ARG A 67 -0.10 -0.37 9.02
N GLU A 68 -0.72 0.59 9.70
CA GLU A 68 -1.81 1.37 9.13
C GLU A 68 -1.31 2.19 7.95
N ALA A 69 -2.04 2.12 6.85
CA ALA A 69 -1.72 2.82 5.62
C ALA A 69 -2.97 3.34 4.91
N MET A 70 -2.75 4.30 4.03
CA MET A 70 -3.74 4.89 3.16
C MET A 70 -3.21 4.91 1.74
N ILE A 71 -4.05 4.50 0.81
CA ILE A 71 -3.87 4.72 -0.62
C ILE A 71 -4.89 5.78 -1.01
N LYS A 72 -4.46 6.80 -1.74
CA LYS A 72 -5.40 7.74 -2.33
C LYS A 72 -6.08 7.00 -3.48
N ASP A 73 -7.37 6.71 -3.35
CA ASP A 73 -8.14 6.24 -4.50
C ASP A 73 -8.24 7.44 -5.44
N TYR A 74 -7.59 7.36 -6.60
CA TYR A 74 -7.89 8.24 -7.73
C TYR A 74 -9.22 7.77 -8.33
N TYR A 75 -10.30 7.85 -7.56
CA TYR A 75 -11.63 7.94 -8.12
C TYR A 75 -12.09 9.37 -7.89
N ASP A 76 -11.72 10.24 -8.82
CA ASP A 76 -12.32 11.55 -8.92
C ASP A 76 -13.49 11.44 -9.91
N PRO A 77 -14.74 11.60 -9.46
CA PRO A 77 -15.91 11.53 -10.34
C PRO A 77 -15.92 12.63 -11.42
N GLU A 78 -15.07 13.66 -11.30
CA GLU A 78 -14.87 14.71 -12.30
C GLU A 78 -13.70 14.43 -13.25
N ASP A 79 -12.89 13.40 -12.97
CA ASP A 79 -11.76 12.97 -13.81
C ASP A 79 -12.14 11.68 -14.59
N PRO A 80 -12.45 11.78 -15.89
CA PRO A 80 -12.86 10.63 -16.70
C PRO A 80 -11.77 9.54 -16.84
N ASP A 81 -10.49 9.87 -16.57
CA ASP A 81 -9.38 8.93 -16.66
C ASP A 81 -9.21 8.07 -15.39
N SER A 82 -9.91 8.43 -14.30
CA SER A 82 -9.90 7.69 -13.03
C SER A 82 -10.59 6.31 -13.08
N GLN A 83 -11.26 5.96 -14.17
CA GLN A 83 -11.92 4.65 -14.34
C GLN A 83 -11.03 3.54 -14.93
N VAL A 84 -9.78 3.83 -15.30
CA VAL A 84 -8.98 2.86 -16.08
C VAL A 84 -7.86 2.23 -15.24
N SER A 85 -8.18 1.09 -14.61
CA SER A 85 -7.25 -0.04 -14.54
C SER A 85 -8.02 -1.33 -14.27
N GLY A 86 -8.78 -1.73 -15.29
CA GLY A 86 -9.33 -3.07 -15.42
C GLY A 86 -8.95 -3.59 -16.81
N ASP A 87 -7.66 -3.88 -17.00
CA ASP A 87 -7.21 -4.53 -18.23
C ASP A 87 -7.36 -6.06 -18.10
N LYS A 88 -8.35 -6.55 -18.85
CA LYS A 88 -8.42 -7.77 -19.67
C LYS A 88 -8.23 -9.14 -19.03
#